data_AF-A0A0C9V076-F1
#
_entry.id   AF-A0A0C9V076-F1
#
_cell.length_a   1.000
_cell.length_b   1.000
_cell.length_c   1.000
_cell.angle_alpha   90.00
_cell.angle_beta   90.00
_cell.angle_gamma   90.00
#
_symmetry.space_group_name_H-M   'P 1'
#
loop_
_entity.id
_entity.type
_entity.pdbx_description
1 polymer ?
#
loop_
_entity_poly.entity_id
_entity_poly.type
_entity_poly.pdbx_seq_one_letter_code
_entity_poly.pdbx_strand_id
1 'polypeptide(L)'
;MSLRGVNVPPLELSANAKRGSKSVVRVNAEGWQNNRLNVESIVLNADAKPLTYNPAKLAFQFIGDSLSAGPGLDNGVDGAWPFLTGEIFKAEHNINAQPGATLIDIESFGNAHGVSFQFFRTEDTGYFYTSDHNFTTAWDFRRDQEPTHVIIHIGANDAAQNITSNAFENTYLTGAAQGQ
;
A
#
# COMPACT_ATOMS: atom_id res chain seq x y z
N MET A 1 20.42 5.44 8.25
CA MET A 1 19.77 5.41 9.58
C MET A 1 19.52 3.96 9.92
N SER A 2 20.19 3.40 10.92
CA SER A 2 20.00 1.99 11.33
C SER A 2 18.68 1.91 12.09
N LEU A 3 17.68 1.27 11.50
CA LEU A 3 16.46 0.91 12.22
C LEU A 3 16.87 -0.07 13.33
N ARG A 4 16.91 0.41 14.58
CA ARG A 4 16.97 -0.44 15.77
C ARG A 4 15.58 -1.04 16.02
N GLY A 5 15.09 -1.83 15.06
CA GLY A 5 13.99 -2.74 15.28
C GLY A 5 14.50 -4.00 15.98
N VAL A 6 13.65 -4.67 16.72
CA VAL A 6 13.95 -6.02 17.21
C VAL A 6 14.00 -6.92 15.97
N ASN A 7 15.21 -7.22 15.47
CA ASN A 7 15.42 -8.09 14.28
C ASN A 7 15.09 -9.57 14.55
N VAL A 8 14.53 -9.87 15.71
CA VAL A 8 13.98 -11.17 16.10
C VAL A 8 12.55 -10.90 16.57
N PRO A 9 11.57 -10.85 15.66
CA PRO A 9 10.17 -10.76 16.06
C PRO A 9 9.91 -11.95 16.98
N PRO A 10 9.51 -11.74 18.26
CA PRO A 10 9.01 -12.85 19.04
C PRO A 10 7.75 -13.31 18.31
N LEU A 11 7.83 -14.48 17.66
CA LEU A 11 6.62 -15.21 17.30
C LEU A 11 6.04 -15.64 18.63
N GLU A 12 5.24 -14.76 19.25
CA GLU A 12 4.47 -15.07 20.44
C GLU A 12 3.43 -16.10 20.04
N LEU A 13 3.89 -17.36 19.99
CA LEU A 13 3.03 -18.50 19.82
C LEU A 13 2.05 -18.45 20.99
N SER A 14 0.76 -18.44 20.67
CA SER A 14 -0.30 -18.61 21.66
C SER A 14 0.11 -19.68 22.67
N ALA A 15 -0.19 -19.49 23.96
CA ALA A 15 0.06 -20.49 25.00
C ALA A 15 -0.56 -21.87 24.66
N ASN A 16 -1.54 -21.91 23.74
CA ASN A 16 -2.20 -23.12 23.26
C ASN A 16 -1.65 -23.63 21.91
N ALA A 17 -0.58 -23.04 21.38
CA ALA A 17 0.02 -23.45 20.11
C ALA A 17 0.57 -24.88 20.26
N LYS A 18 0.04 -25.80 19.46
CA LYS A 18 0.52 -27.17 19.42
C LYS A 18 1.80 -27.25 18.60
N ARG A 19 2.67 -28.19 18.92
CA ARG A 19 3.80 -28.54 18.06
C ARG A 19 3.27 -28.85 16.65
N GLY A 20 3.80 -28.16 15.64
CA GLY A 20 3.35 -28.28 14.25
C GLY A 20 2.24 -27.31 13.83
N SER A 21 1.82 -26.37 14.70
CA SER A 21 1.00 -25.24 14.29
C SER A 21 1.69 -24.43 13.18
N LYS A 22 0.88 -23.91 12.26
CA LYS A 22 1.34 -23.06 11.16
C LYS A 22 1.11 -21.60 11.54
N SER A 23 2.02 -20.73 11.11
CA SER A 23 1.93 -19.29 11.31
C SER A 23 2.21 -18.57 10.00
N VAL A 24 1.57 -17.41 9.82
CA VAL A 24 1.91 -16.44 8.77
C VAL A 24 2.57 -15.26 9.46
N VAL A 25 3.67 -14.79 8.89
CA VAL A 25 4.35 -13.58 9.34
C VAL A 25 4.14 -12.52 8.26
N ARG A 26 3.54 -11.40 8.64
CA ARG A 26 3.40 -10.21 7.79
C ARG A 26 4.38 -9.15 8.28
N VAL A 27 5.10 -8.54 7.35
CA VAL A 27 5.98 -7.40 7.62
C VAL A 27 5.47 -6.24 6.79
N ASN A 28 5.17 -5.13 7.44
CA ASN A 28 4.65 -3.91 6.85
C ASN A 28 5.41 -2.70 7.42
N ALA A 29 5.31 -1.57 6.73
CA ALA A 29 5.74 -0.29 7.24
C ALA A 29 4.53 0.42 7.85
N GLU A 30 4.57 0.69 9.16
CA GLU A 30 3.47 1.36 9.87
C GLU A 30 3.26 2.81 9.41
N GLY A 31 4.34 3.49 9.03
CA GLY A 31 4.25 4.87 8.59
C GLY A 31 3.78 5.00 7.14
N TRP A 32 3.08 6.11 6.86
CA TRP A 32 2.49 6.42 5.55
C TRP A 32 3.41 7.19 4.59
N GLN A 33 4.52 7.76 5.07
CA GLN A 33 5.51 8.49 4.24
C GLN A 33 6.94 8.30 4.76
N ASN A 34 7.92 8.42 3.86
CA ASN A 34 9.35 8.29 4.19
C ASN A 34 9.73 6.93 4.79
N ASN A 35 8.95 5.88 4.50
CA ASN A 35 9.21 4.52 4.96
C ASN A 35 9.64 3.66 3.79
N ARG A 36 10.96 3.51 3.64
CA ARG A 36 11.54 2.55 2.71
C ARG A 36 11.92 1.29 3.47
N LEU A 37 11.25 0.19 3.14
CA LEU A 37 11.59 -1.13 3.63
C LEU A 37 12.22 -1.95 2.51
N ASN A 38 13.47 -2.36 2.69
CA ASN A 38 14.12 -3.36 1.83
C ASN A 38 14.37 -4.61 2.68
N VAL A 39 13.79 -5.75 2.28
CA VAL A 39 14.02 -7.03 2.96
C VAL A 39 15.19 -7.74 2.27
N GLU A 40 16.34 -7.82 2.94
CA GLU A 40 17.55 -8.45 2.37
C GLU A 40 17.56 -9.97 2.59
N SER A 41 17.19 -10.43 3.79
CA SER A 41 17.17 -11.85 4.13
C SER A 41 16.17 -12.15 5.26
N ILE A 42 15.73 -13.41 5.31
CA ILE A 42 14.95 -13.98 6.40
C ILE A 42 15.72 -15.19 6.91
N VAL A 43 16.12 -15.18 8.18
CA VAL A 43 16.83 -16.29 8.83
C VAL A 43 15.84 -17.06 9.69
N LEU A 44 15.80 -18.38 9.51
CA LEU A 44 14.90 -19.29 10.23
C LEU A 44 15.70 -20.25 11.11
N ASN A 45 15.05 -20.80 12.15
CA ASN A 45 15.63 -21.89 12.93
C ASN A 45 15.88 -23.12 12.06
N ALA A 46 16.89 -23.93 12.41
CA ALA A 46 17.31 -25.08 11.61
C ALA A 46 16.20 -26.14 11.40
N ASP A 47 15.23 -26.22 12.32
CA ASP A 47 14.09 -27.14 12.27
C ASP A 47 12.80 -26.50 11.72
N ALA A 48 12.85 -25.22 11.34
CA ALA A 48 11.73 -24.54 10.71
C ALA A 48 11.42 -25.14 9.34
N LYS A 49 10.14 -25.23 9.01
CA LYS A 49 9.65 -25.74 7.72
C LYS A 49 8.91 -24.62 6.98
N PRO A 50 9.56 -23.94 6.02
CA PRO A 50 8.88 -22.98 5.17
C PRO A 50 7.71 -23.66 4.46
N LEU A 51 6.57 -22.98 4.45
CA LEU A 51 5.38 -23.43 3.75
C LEU A 51 5.06 -22.43 2.65
N THR A 52 4.53 -22.92 1.53
CA THR A 52 3.96 -22.05 0.51
C THR A 52 2.77 -21.31 1.10
N TYR A 53 2.79 -19.98 1.01
CA TYR A 53 1.63 -19.16 1.33
C TYR A 53 0.55 -19.35 0.26
N ASN A 54 -0.70 -19.56 0.70
CA ASN A 54 -1.84 -19.61 -0.20
C ASN A 54 -2.71 -18.39 0.10
N PRO A 55 -2.75 -17.38 -0.81
CA PRO A 55 -3.51 -16.16 -0.60
C PRO A 55 -5.01 -16.42 -0.37
N ALA A 56 -5.65 -15.47 0.31
CA ALA A 56 -7.11 -15.47 0.43
C ALA A 56 -7.77 -15.31 -0.94
N LYS A 57 -8.95 -15.93 -1.12
CA LYS A 57 -9.73 -15.81 -2.36
C LYS A 57 -10.31 -14.40 -2.56
N LEU A 58 -10.54 -13.69 -1.47
CA LEU A 58 -11.00 -12.31 -1.47
C LEU A 58 -9.76 -11.41 -1.47
N ALA A 59 -9.69 -10.49 -2.41
CA ALA A 59 -8.55 -9.60 -2.58
C ALA A 59 -9.05 -8.19 -2.94
N PHE A 60 -8.60 -7.19 -2.19
CA PHE A 60 -9.01 -5.80 -2.37
C PHE A 60 -7.85 -4.95 -2.86
N GLN A 61 -8.09 -4.15 -3.89
CA GLN A 61 -7.22 -3.04 -4.28
C GLN A 61 -7.86 -1.74 -3.79
N PHE A 62 -7.19 -1.04 -2.90
CA PHE A 62 -7.60 0.29 -2.45
C PHE A 62 -6.73 1.35 -3.13
N ILE A 63 -7.37 2.37 -3.67
CA ILE A 63 -6.72 3.51 -4.32
C ILE A 63 -7.27 4.77 -3.65
N GLY A 64 -6.41 5.64 -3.12
CA GLY A 64 -6.93 6.80 -2.39
C GLY A 64 -5.93 7.88 -2.01
N ASP A 65 -6.40 8.78 -1.17
CA ASP A 65 -5.62 9.90 -0.65
C ASP A 65 -5.34 9.77 0.87
N SER A 66 -5.13 10.89 1.55
CA SER A 66 -4.93 10.98 3.01
C SER A 66 -5.99 10.25 3.82
N LEU A 67 -7.25 10.24 3.39
CA LEU A 67 -8.32 9.59 4.14
C LEU A 67 -8.19 8.06 4.17
N SER A 68 -7.39 7.50 3.25
CA SER A 68 -7.16 6.07 3.11
C SER A 68 -5.75 5.65 3.57
N ALA A 69 -4.83 6.59 3.75
CA ALA A 69 -3.43 6.31 4.08
C ALA A 69 -3.10 6.27 5.59
N GLY A 70 -4.06 6.62 6.46
CA GLY A 70 -3.86 6.60 7.93
C GLY A 70 -3.00 7.72 8.56
N PRO A 71 -2.81 8.92 7.98
CA PRO A 71 -2.10 10.00 8.66
C PRO A 71 -2.85 10.42 9.93
N GLY A 72 -2.12 10.49 11.06
CA GLY A 72 -2.67 10.91 12.35
C GLY A 72 -3.34 9.79 13.16
N LEU A 73 -3.31 8.55 12.70
CA LEU A 73 -3.69 7.39 13.50
C LEU A 73 -2.51 6.90 14.34
N ASP A 74 -2.77 6.50 15.59
CA ASP A 74 -1.74 6.04 16.54
C ASP A 74 -0.96 4.82 16.04
N ASN A 75 -1.59 3.98 15.20
CA ASN A 75 -1.00 2.80 14.55
C ASN A 75 -0.86 2.98 13.02
N GLY A 76 -0.82 4.23 12.54
CA GLY A 76 -0.54 4.57 11.14
C GLY A 76 -1.40 3.82 10.12
N VAL A 77 -0.76 3.23 9.11
CA VAL A 77 -1.44 2.52 8.01
C VAL A 77 -2.22 1.30 8.51
N ASP A 78 -1.82 0.70 9.63
CA ASP A 78 -2.48 -0.49 10.20
C ASP A 78 -3.80 -0.13 10.91
N GLY A 79 -3.98 1.14 11.25
CA GLY A 79 -5.24 1.69 11.71
C GLY A 79 -6.15 2.17 10.60
N ALA A 80 -5.63 2.32 9.39
CA ALA A 80 -6.37 2.89 8.30
C ALA A 80 -7.52 1.96 7.91
N TRP A 81 -8.67 2.56 7.56
CA TRP A 81 -9.86 1.79 7.22
C TRP A 81 -9.65 0.76 6.08
N PRO A 82 -8.78 0.97 5.07
CA PRO A 82 -8.51 -0.05 4.05
C PRO A 82 -7.86 -1.31 4.64
N PHE A 83 -6.86 -1.12 5.50
CA PHE A 83 -6.16 -2.22 6.19
C PHE A 83 -7.13 -2.99 7.09
N LEU A 84 -7.86 -2.28 7.95
CA LEU A 84 -8.84 -2.89 8.85
C LEU A 84 -9.94 -3.62 8.07
N THR A 85 -10.38 -3.09 6.93
CA THR A 85 -11.34 -3.78 6.04
C THR A 85 -10.76 -5.10 5.54
N GLY A 86 -9.53 -5.11 5.03
CA GLY A 86 -8.85 -6.34 4.62
C GLY A 86 -8.79 -7.38 5.75
N GLU A 87 -8.39 -6.96 6.95
CA GLU A 87 -8.29 -7.85 8.12
C GLU A 87 -9.65 -8.39 8.58
N ILE A 88 -10.69 -7.55 8.65
CA ILE A 88 -12.05 -7.95 9.06
C ILE A 88 -12.62 -9.01 8.11
N PHE A 89 -12.45 -8.81 6.80
CA PHE A 89 -12.93 -9.74 5.78
C PHE A 89 -12.00 -10.94 5.55
N LYS A 90 -10.84 -10.98 6.21
CA LYS A 90 -9.79 -11.99 5.99
C LYS A 90 -9.39 -12.06 4.51
N ALA A 91 -9.25 -10.89 3.89
CA ALA A 91 -8.93 -10.69 2.50
C ALA A 91 -7.47 -10.28 2.33
N GLU A 92 -6.88 -10.63 1.19
CA GLU A 92 -5.70 -9.90 0.72
C GLU A 92 -6.08 -8.44 0.48
N HIS A 93 -5.15 -7.53 0.72
CA HIS A 93 -5.36 -6.13 0.45
C HIS A 93 -4.07 -5.48 -0.03
N ASN A 94 -4.17 -4.71 -1.09
CA ASN A 94 -3.13 -3.82 -1.57
C ASN A 94 -3.65 -2.39 -1.46
N ILE A 95 -2.85 -1.50 -0.87
CA ILE A 95 -3.27 -0.14 -0.52
C ILE A 95 -2.33 0.85 -1.20
N ASN A 96 -2.82 1.50 -2.25
CA ASN A 96 -2.13 2.58 -2.95
C ASN A 96 -2.82 3.89 -2.57
N ALA A 97 -2.46 4.43 -1.41
CA ALA A 97 -3.02 5.66 -0.89
C ALA A 97 -1.93 6.60 -0.42
N GLN A 98 -2.04 7.88 -0.79
CA GLN A 98 -1.02 8.88 -0.45
C GLN A 98 -1.65 10.20 0.01
N PRO A 99 -1.25 10.73 1.19
CA PRO A 99 -1.73 12.03 1.63
C PRO A 99 -1.44 13.16 0.65
N GLY A 100 -2.45 14.00 0.41
CA GLY A 100 -2.35 15.14 -0.51
C GLY A 100 -2.43 14.79 -2.00
N ALA A 101 -2.46 13.51 -2.37
CA ALA A 101 -2.51 13.12 -3.78
C ALA A 101 -3.89 13.42 -4.40
N THR A 102 -3.86 13.90 -5.63
CA THR A 102 -5.03 14.09 -6.50
C THR A 102 -5.23 12.87 -7.40
N LEU A 103 -6.43 12.69 -7.93
CA LEU A 103 -6.64 11.75 -9.03
C LEU A 103 -5.94 12.25 -10.29
N ILE A 104 -6.17 13.52 -10.64
CA ILE A 104 -5.55 14.14 -11.81
C ILE A 104 -4.04 14.25 -11.63
N ASP A 105 -3.29 13.99 -12.71
CA ASP A 105 -1.84 14.11 -12.73
C ASP A 105 -1.38 15.58 -12.71
N ILE A 106 -1.25 16.12 -11.50
CA ILE A 106 -0.68 17.43 -11.19
C ILE A 106 0.16 17.34 -9.93
N GLU A 107 1.02 18.34 -9.72
CA GLU A 107 1.67 18.53 -8.43
C GLU A 107 0.63 18.93 -7.37
N SER A 108 0.62 18.24 -6.23
CA SER A 108 -0.32 18.52 -5.16
C SER A 108 0.25 18.16 -3.79
N PHE A 109 0.34 19.14 -2.89
CA PHE A 109 0.73 18.96 -1.49
C PHE A 109 2.01 18.10 -1.29
N GLY A 110 3.01 18.30 -2.15
CA GLY A 110 4.30 17.58 -2.09
C GLY A 110 4.36 16.29 -2.92
N ASN A 111 3.27 15.93 -3.60
CA ASN A 111 3.22 14.84 -4.57
C ASN A 111 3.52 15.40 -5.96
N ALA A 112 4.50 14.82 -6.66
CA ALA A 112 4.88 15.28 -8.01
C ALA A 112 3.85 14.87 -9.08
N HIS A 113 3.17 13.75 -8.84
CA HIS A 113 2.21 13.15 -9.74
C HIS A 113 0.91 12.80 -9.04
N GLY A 114 -0.17 12.83 -9.82
CA GLY A 114 -1.46 12.32 -9.40
C GLY A 114 -1.54 10.80 -9.49
N VAL A 115 -2.55 10.23 -8.83
CA VAL A 115 -2.74 8.77 -8.76
C VAL A 115 -3.03 8.15 -10.13
N SER A 116 -3.65 8.89 -11.06
CA SER A 116 -3.86 8.43 -12.44
C SER A 116 -2.55 8.10 -13.18
N PHE A 117 -1.43 8.71 -12.78
CA PHE A 117 -0.10 8.34 -13.25
C PHE A 117 0.58 7.37 -12.27
N GLN A 118 0.60 7.71 -10.98
CA GLN A 118 1.42 7.03 -9.99
C GLN A 118 1.04 5.56 -9.78
N PHE A 119 -0.23 5.20 -9.92
CA PHE A 119 -0.70 3.82 -9.78
C PHE A 119 -0.01 2.84 -10.74
N PHE A 120 0.43 3.32 -11.91
CA PHE A 120 1.10 2.51 -12.93
C PHE A 120 2.63 2.53 -12.82
N ARG A 121 3.18 3.04 -11.70
CA ARG A 121 4.62 3.23 -11.50
C ARG A 121 5.12 2.49 -10.27
N THR A 122 6.42 2.17 -10.27
CA THR A 122 7.09 1.47 -9.17
C THR A 122 7.52 2.39 -8.01
N GLU A 123 7.60 3.69 -8.23
CA GLU A 123 8.04 4.67 -7.22
C GLU A 123 6.83 5.20 -6.43
N ASP A 124 7.07 5.89 -5.32
CA ASP A 124 6.05 6.70 -4.62
C ASP A 124 6.09 8.15 -5.14
N THR A 125 4.98 8.88 -5.05
CA THR A 125 4.85 10.26 -5.55
C THR A 125 5.53 11.31 -4.64
N GLY A 126 5.89 10.95 -3.40
CA GLY A 126 6.41 11.86 -2.37
C GLY A 126 7.88 12.30 -2.44
N TYR A 127 8.63 11.99 -3.51
CA TYR A 127 10.10 11.97 -3.43
C TYR A 127 10.87 13.08 -4.18
N PHE A 128 10.22 14.19 -4.61
CA PHE A 128 10.83 15.22 -5.50
C PHE A 128 12.22 15.73 -5.09
N TYR A 129 12.53 15.68 -3.78
CA TYR A 129 13.73 16.28 -3.20
C TYR A 129 14.84 15.28 -2.79
N THR A 130 14.75 14.01 -3.18
CA THR A 130 15.77 13.00 -2.81
C THR A 130 16.65 12.59 -3.98
N SER A 131 17.87 12.13 -3.70
CA SER A 131 18.81 11.62 -4.72
C SER A 131 18.39 10.28 -5.33
N ASP A 132 17.41 9.62 -4.72
CA ASP A 132 16.90 8.31 -5.12
C ASP A 132 15.73 8.42 -6.11
N HIS A 133 15.42 9.65 -6.54
CA HIS A 133 14.22 9.95 -7.30
C HIS A 133 14.39 9.82 -8.81
N ASN A 134 13.29 9.57 -9.52
CA ASN A 134 13.19 9.58 -10.99
C ASN A 134 13.66 8.30 -11.71
N PHE A 135 13.61 7.15 -11.03
CA PHE A 135 13.80 5.82 -11.63
C PHE A 135 12.49 5.02 -11.70
N THR A 136 11.36 5.71 -11.94
CA THR A 136 10.08 5.00 -12.10
C THR A 136 10.15 4.07 -13.31
N THR A 137 9.76 2.82 -13.11
CA THR A 137 9.43 1.90 -14.20
C THR A 137 7.94 1.64 -14.19
N ALA A 138 7.40 1.15 -15.30
CA ALA A 138 6.01 0.70 -15.31
C ALA A 138 5.83 -0.43 -14.30
N TRP A 139 4.76 -0.37 -13.52
CA TRP A 139 4.38 -1.45 -12.62
C TRP A 139 3.93 -2.68 -13.43
N ASP A 140 4.38 -3.87 -13.04
CA ASP A 140 4.01 -5.13 -13.68
C ASP A 140 2.91 -5.83 -12.87
N PHE A 141 1.64 -5.51 -13.17
CA PHE A 141 0.47 -6.05 -12.49
C PHE A 141 0.33 -7.58 -12.56
N ARG A 142 1.05 -8.25 -13.46
CA ARG A 142 1.07 -9.73 -13.51
C ARG A 142 1.73 -10.34 -12.28
N ARG A 143 2.46 -9.54 -11.51
CA ARG A 143 3.10 -9.95 -10.24
C ARG A 143 2.17 -9.81 -9.05
N ASP A 144 1.04 -9.14 -9.21
CA ASP A 144 0.09 -8.90 -8.13
C ASP A 144 -0.89 -10.07 -8.01
N GLN A 145 -1.47 -10.19 -6.83
CA GLN A 145 -2.71 -10.94 -6.66
C GLN A 145 -3.83 -10.15 -7.36
N GLU A 146 -4.50 -10.77 -8.33
CA GLU A 146 -5.63 -10.15 -9.02
C GLU A 146 -6.72 -9.78 -7.99
N PRO A 147 -7.12 -8.49 -7.93
CA PRO A 147 -8.13 -8.04 -6.98
C PRO A 147 -9.51 -8.52 -7.41
N THR A 148 -10.30 -9.00 -6.46
CA THR A 148 -11.72 -9.27 -6.71
C THR A 148 -12.57 -8.00 -6.64
N HIS A 149 -12.08 -6.98 -5.94
CA HIS A 149 -12.71 -5.67 -5.86
C HIS A 149 -11.66 -4.56 -5.92
N VAL A 150 -11.98 -3.49 -6.65
CA VAL A 150 -11.21 -2.25 -6.67
C VAL A 150 -12.05 -1.16 -6.03
N ILE A 151 -11.50 -0.49 -5.02
CA ILE A 151 -12.15 0.57 -4.27
C ILE A 151 -11.33 1.84 -4.45
N ILE A 152 -11.95 2.85 -5.06
CA ILE A 152 -11.34 4.14 -5.32
C ILE A 152 -11.98 5.16 -4.40
N HIS A 153 -11.19 5.71 -3.47
CA HIS A 153 -11.60 6.72 -2.51
C HIS A 153 -10.63 7.90 -2.56
N ILE A 154 -10.82 8.73 -3.58
CA ILE A 154 -9.98 9.89 -3.91
C ILE A 154 -10.84 11.04 -4.42
N GLY A 155 -10.30 12.26 -4.36
CA GLY A 155 -10.91 13.46 -4.93
C GLY A 155 -11.00 14.63 -3.96
N ALA A 156 -10.72 14.42 -2.67
CA ALA A 156 -10.71 15.49 -1.68
C ALA A 156 -9.68 16.58 -2.05
N ASN A 157 -8.50 16.15 -2.49
CA ASN A 157 -7.44 17.07 -2.90
C ASN A 157 -7.71 17.70 -4.27
N ASP A 158 -8.34 16.99 -5.22
CA ASP A 158 -8.75 17.57 -6.50
C ASP A 158 -9.71 18.75 -6.26
N ALA A 159 -10.69 18.56 -5.36
CA ALA A 159 -11.59 19.63 -4.95
C ALA A 159 -10.84 20.79 -4.28
N ALA A 160 -9.89 20.51 -3.38
CA ALA A 160 -9.07 21.54 -2.73
C ALA A 160 -8.18 22.32 -3.72
N GLN A 161 -7.76 21.69 -4.81
CA GLN A 161 -7.00 22.29 -5.91
C GLN A 161 -7.89 22.97 -6.97
N ASN A 162 -9.19 23.09 -6.73
CA ASN A 162 -10.17 23.69 -7.65
C ASN A 162 -10.25 22.99 -9.01
N ILE A 163 -10.00 21.68 -9.05
CA ILE A 163 -10.21 20.87 -10.24
C ILE A 163 -11.71 20.82 -10.55
N THR A 164 -12.05 21.12 -11.81
CA THR A 164 -13.45 21.08 -12.26
C THR A 164 -13.99 19.65 -12.25
N SER A 165 -15.29 19.49 -11.96
CA SER A 165 -15.96 18.17 -12.00
C SER A 165 -15.77 17.45 -13.33
N ASN A 166 -15.85 18.17 -14.46
CA ASN A 166 -15.63 17.58 -15.79
C ASN A 166 -14.21 17.03 -15.96
N ALA A 167 -13.19 17.75 -15.48
CA ALA A 167 -11.80 17.28 -15.57
C ALA A 167 -11.58 16.03 -14.70
N PHE A 168 -12.16 16.04 -13.49
CA PHE A 168 -12.11 14.89 -12.58
C PHE A 168 -12.81 13.67 -13.19
N GLU A 169 -14.06 13.82 -13.65
CA GLU A 169 -14.86 12.75 -14.26
C GLU A 169 -14.18 12.17 -15.51
N ASN A 170 -13.67 13.02 -16.40
CA ASN A 170 -12.95 12.58 -17.59
C ASN A 170 -11.73 11.73 -17.19
N THR A 171 -10.96 12.17 -16.20
CA THR A 171 -9.78 11.41 -15.72
C THR A 171 -10.19 10.11 -15.04
N TYR A 172 -11.25 10.12 -14.24
CA TYR A 172 -11.77 8.94 -13.56
C TYR A 172 -12.21 7.86 -14.56
N LEU A 173 -12.97 8.25 -15.59
CA LEU A 173 -13.49 7.33 -16.59
C LEU A 173 -12.43 6.84 -17.58
N THR A 174 -11.47 7.70 -17.95
CA THR A 174 -10.40 7.32 -18.90
C THR A 174 -9.25 6.58 -18.22
N GLY A 175 -8.86 6.98 -17.02
CA GLY A 175 -7.84 6.29 -16.21
C GLY A 175 -8.26 4.88 -15.83
N ALA A 176 -9.54 4.65 -15.53
CA ALA A 176 -10.10 3.31 -15.32
C ALA A 176 -10.05 2.43 -16.59
N ALA A 177 -9.98 3.03 -17.79
CA ALA A 177 -9.94 2.33 -19.06
C ALA A 177 -8.51 2.00 -19.56
N GLN A 178 -7.46 2.64 -19.03
CA GLN A 178 -6.07 2.36 -19.42
C GLN A 178 -5.48 1.10 -18.76
N GLY A 179 -6.21 0.49 -17.81
CA GLY A 179 -5.82 -0.75 -17.11
C GLY A 179 -6.46 -2.04 -17.67
N GLN A 180 -7.09 -2.01 -18.84
CA GLN A 180 -7.64 -3.19 -19.53
C GLN A 180 -6.82 -3.61 -20.75
#